data_AF-A0A847UEZ9-F1
#
_entry.id   AF-A0A847UEZ9-F1
#
_cell.length_a   1.000
_cell.length_b   1.000
_cell.length_c   1.000
_cell.angle_alpha   90.00
_cell.angle_beta   90.00
_cell.angle_gamma   90.00
#
_symmetry.space_group_name_H-M   'P 1'
#
loop_
_entity.id
_entity.type
_entity.pdbx_description
1 polymer ?
#
loop_
_entity_poly.entity_id
_entity_poly.type
_entity_poly.pdbx_seq_one_letter_code
_entity_poly.pdbx_strand_id
1 'polypeptide(L)'
;MTRDALATASDLLASAAQSADSDDDGQRLSELADQLDRLSTADEGPDHGRLARIQNALHDLEDSTDGDATDAIVEAHEHVKEYRSGVEGV
;
A
#
# COMPACT_ATOMS: atom_id res chain seq x y z
N MET A 1 1.50 5.22 -15.52
CA MET A 1 2.42 5.77 -14.51
C MET A 1 1.73 5.87 -13.16
N THR A 2 0.67 6.67 -13.00
CA THR A 2 0.01 6.81 -11.68
C THR A 2 -0.62 5.48 -11.24
N ARG A 3 -1.52 4.89 -12.01
CA ARG A 3 -2.16 3.61 -11.63
C ARG A 3 -1.16 2.46 -11.44
N ASP A 4 -0.05 2.47 -12.18
CA ASP A 4 1.03 1.49 -12.04
C ASP A 4 1.68 1.55 -10.64
N ALA A 5 1.81 2.74 -10.04
CA ALA A 5 2.33 2.87 -8.68
C ALA A 5 1.44 2.16 -7.64
N LEU A 6 0.12 2.18 -7.82
CA LEU A 6 -0.80 1.42 -6.95
C LEU A 6 -0.68 -0.09 -7.15
N ALA A 7 -0.46 -0.54 -8.40
CA ALA A 7 -0.21 -1.95 -8.68
C ALA A 7 1.12 -2.42 -8.08
N THR A 8 2.20 -1.64 -8.24
CA THR A 8 3.49 -1.93 -7.62
C THR A 8 3.40 -1.97 -6.10
N ALA A 9 2.71 -1.00 -5.48
CA ALA A 9 2.48 -1.03 -4.05
C ALA A 9 1.69 -2.29 -3.62
N SER A 10 0.69 -2.72 -4.39
CA SER A 10 -0.02 -3.97 -4.14
C SER A 10 0.91 -5.19 -4.14
N ASP A 11 1.76 -5.32 -5.17
CA ASP A 11 2.68 -6.46 -5.29
C ASP A 11 3.71 -6.50 -4.15
N LEU A 12 4.20 -5.33 -3.73
CA LEU A 12 5.10 -5.18 -2.59
C LEU A 12 4.43 -5.64 -1.29
N LEU A 13 3.19 -5.20 -1.02
CA LEU A 13 2.45 -5.62 0.17
C LEU A 13 2.09 -7.10 0.17
N ALA A 14 1.76 -7.67 -0.99
CA ALA A 14 1.53 -9.11 -1.12
C ALA A 14 2.80 -9.92 -0.84
N SER A 15 3.97 -9.38 -1.18
CA SER A 15 5.26 -9.99 -0.85
C SER A 15 5.58 -9.83 0.64
N ALA A 16 5.36 -8.64 1.21
CA ALA A 16 5.54 -8.38 2.63
C ALA A 16 4.65 -9.28 3.49
N ALA A 17 3.39 -9.51 3.07
CA ALA A 17 2.45 -10.40 3.76
C ALA A 17 2.98 -11.84 3.91
N GLN A 18 3.74 -12.32 2.92
CA GLN A 18 4.34 -13.67 2.95
C GLN A 18 5.60 -13.75 3.85
N SER A 19 6.26 -12.62 4.08
CA SER A 19 7.47 -12.50 4.90
C SER A 19 7.18 -11.97 6.31
N ALA A 20 5.95 -11.59 6.62
CA ALA A 20 5.56 -11.09 7.92
C ALA A 20 5.67 -12.20 8.99
N ASP A 21 6.28 -11.86 10.13
CA ASP A 21 6.45 -12.81 11.24
C ASP A 21 5.14 -13.06 12.00
N SER A 22 4.18 -12.13 11.92
CA SER A 22 2.88 -12.23 12.57
C SER A 22 1.78 -12.51 11.55
N ASP A 23 0.91 -13.50 11.86
CA ASP A 23 -0.25 -13.83 11.02
C ASP A 23 -1.22 -12.64 10.90
N ASP A 24 -1.34 -11.84 11.97
CA ASP A 24 -2.21 -10.67 12.03
C ASP A 24 -1.71 -9.55 11.08
N ASP A 25 -0.41 -9.24 11.11
CA ASP A 25 0.18 -8.25 10.19
C ASP A 25 0.16 -8.78 8.75
N GLY A 26 0.47 -10.07 8.55
CA GLY A 26 0.39 -10.72 7.25
C GLY A 26 -1.00 -10.62 6.63
N GLN A 27 -2.05 -10.86 7.42
CA GLN A 27 -3.43 -10.71 6.96
C GLN A 27 -3.76 -9.24 6.63
N ARG A 28 -3.37 -8.30 7.49
CA ARG A 28 -3.60 -6.86 7.26
C ARG A 28 -2.89 -6.36 6.00
N LEU A 29 -1.66 -6.82 5.76
CA LEU A 29 -0.89 -6.52 4.54
C LEU A 29 -1.58 -7.07 3.29
N SER A 30 -2.06 -8.32 3.34
CA SER A 30 -2.80 -8.93 2.23
C SER A 30 -4.09 -8.15 1.90
N GLU A 31 -4.83 -7.70 2.93
CA GLU A 31 -6.03 -6.90 2.74
C GLU A 31 -5.74 -5.54 2.10
N LEU A 32 -4.62 -4.91 2.46
CA LEU A 32 -4.18 -3.65 1.86
C LEU A 32 -3.71 -3.84 0.42
N ALA A 33 -3.00 -4.93 0.12
CA ALA A 33 -2.63 -5.31 -1.24
C ALA A 33 -3.88 -5.42 -2.13
N ASP A 34 -4.87 -6.22 -1.73
CA ASP A 34 -6.13 -6.38 -2.48
C ASP A 34 -6.89 -5.06 -2.67
N GLN A 35 -6.78 -4.14 -1.72
CA GLN A 35 -7.39 -2.81 -1.87
C GLN A 35 -6.66 -1.98 -2.92
N LEU A 36 -5.33 -2.00 -2.92
CA LEU A 36 -4.51 -1.26 -3.88
C LEU A 36 -4.63 -1.84 -5.29
N ASP A 37 -4.66 -3.17 -5.46
CA ASP A 37 -4.89 -3.83 -6.74
C ASP A 37 -6.23 -3.37 -7.36
N ARG A 38 -7.31 -3.43 -6.59
CA ARG A 38 -8.63 -2.95 -7.03
C ARG A 38 -8.62 -1.47 -7.40
N LEU A 39 -7.86 -0.65 -6.68
CA LEU A 39 -7.70 0.77 -7.00
C LEU A 39 -6.83 1.01 -8.22
N SER A 40 -5.88 0.13 -8.53
CA SER A 40 -5.03 0.24 -9.72
C SER A 40 -5.82 -0.01 -11.01
N THR A 41 -6.86 -0.85 -10.95
CA THR A 41 -7.65 -1.28 -12.11
C THR A 41 -9.03 -0.62 -12.24
N ALA A 42 -9.48 0.12 -11.22
CA ALA A 42 -10.79 0.78 -11.25
C ALA A 42 -10.92 1.84 -12.34
N ASP A 43 -12.12 2.01 -12.92
CA ASP A 43 -12.35 3.04 -13.95
C ASP A 43 -12.12 4.48 -13.42
N GLU A 44 -12.47 4.74 -12.16
CA GLU A 44 -12.32 6.04 -11.47
C GLU A 44 -11.18 5.98 -10.44
N GLY A 45 -10.46 7.10 -10.26
CA GLY A 45 -9.33 7.17 -9.32
C GLY A 45 -9.79 7.18 -7.85
N PRO A 46 -9.01 6.65 -6.89
CA PRO A 46 -9.32 6.81 -5.48
C PRO A 46 -9.25 8.27 -5.05
N ASP A 47 -10.15 8.65 -4.14
CA ASP A 47 -10.09 9.96 -3.48
C ASP A 47 -8.91 10.07 -2.50
N HIS A 48 -8.47 11.30 -2.24
CA HIS A 48 -7.36 11.58 -1.31
C HIS A 48 -7.61 11.07 0.11
N GLY A 49 -8.86 11.06 0.58
CA GLY A 49 -9.20 10.59 1.93
C GLY A 49 -8.99 9.08 2.09
N ARG A 50 -9.36 8.31 1.05
CA ARG A 50 -9.12 6.87 0.99
C ARG A 50 -7.63 6.57 0.95
N LEU A 51 -6.87 7.28 0.12
CA LEU A 51 -5.42 7.12 0.05
C LEU A 51 -4.74 7.46 1.39
N ALA A 52 -5.16 8.54 2.06
CA ALA A 52 -4.62 8.91 3.36
C ALA A 52 -4.86 7.83 4.43
N ARG A 53 -6.01 7.16 4.42
CA ARG A 53 -6.27 6.03 5.34
C ARG A 53 -5.36 4.84 5.07
N ILE A 54 -5.10 4.53 3.80
CA ILE A 54 -4.16 3.46 3.42
C ILE A 54 -2.75 3.82 3.89
N GLN A 55 -2.28 5.04 3.64
CA GLN A 55 -0.96 5.52 4.08
C GLN A 55 -0.77 5.43 5.60
N ASN A 56 -1.79 5.82 6.39
CA ASN A 56 -1.72 5.67 7.84
C ASN A 56 -1.63 4.20 8.27
N ALA A 57 -2.38 3.31 7.60
CA ALA A 57 -2.33 1.88 7.91
C ALA A 57 -0.97 1.26 7.56
N LEU A 58 -0.33 1.71 6.48
CA LEU A 58 1.03 1.32 6.11
C LEU A 58 2.02 1.81 7.16
N HIS A 59 1.92 3.07 7.58
CA HIS A 59 2.79 3.63 8.61
C HIS A 59 2.69 2.85 9.93
N ASP A 60 1.48 2.46 10.36
CA ASP A 60 1.32 1.62 11.56
C ASP A 60 2.01 0.26 11.42
N LEU A 61 2.02 -0.32 10.21
CA LEU A 61 2.65 -1.61 9.91
C LEU A 61 4.17 -1.52 9.80
N GLU A 62 4.71 -0.38 9.36
CA GLU A 62 6.16 -0.11 9.39
C GLU A 62 6.70 -0.21 10.82
N ASP A 63 5.93 0.24 11.81
CA ASP A 63 6.30 0.19 13.23
C ASP A 63 6.11 -1.20 13.87
N SER A 64 5.28 -2.07 13.28
CA SER A 64 4.96 -3.40 13.82
C SER A 64 5.69 -4.56 13.15
N THR A 65 6.33 -4.32 12.01
CA THR A 65 7.10 -5.31 11.25
C THR A 65 8.59 -5.01 11.30
N ASP A 66 9.40 -6.02 10.97
CA ASP A 66 10.85 -5.88 10.86
C ASP A 66 11.39 -6.49 9.55
N GLY A 67 12.61 -6.08 9.17
CA GLY A 67 13.38 -6.70 8.07
C GLY A 67 12.78 -6.49 6.68
N ASP A 68 12.83 -7.54 5.86
CA ASP A 68 12.40 -7.48 4.45
C ASP A 68 10.92 -7.07 4.30
N ALA A 69 10.08 -7.41 5.28
CA ALA A 69 8.68 -7.00 5.30
C ALA A 69 8.55 -5.47 5.46
N THR A 70 9.26 -4.87 6.41
CA THR A 70 9.28 -3.42 6.63
C THR A 70 9.79 -2.66 5.41
N ASP A 71 10.88 -3.13 4.80
CA ASP A 71 11.46 -2.50 3.62
C ASP A 71 10.46 -2.45 2.46
N ALA A 72 9.74 -3.55 2.22
CA ALA A 72 8.69 -3.63 1.21
C ALA A 72 7.49 -2.71 1.54
N ILE A 73 7.10 -2.59 2.81
CA ILE A 73 6.02 -1.70 3.25
C ILE A 73 6.39 -0.24 3.02
N VAL A 74 7.61 0.17 3.39
CA VAL A 74 8.12 1.53 3.18
C VAL A 74 8.14 1.89 1.70
N GLU A 75 8.59 0.97 0.84
CA GLU A 75 8.59 1.17 -0.61
C GLU A 75 7.15 1.30 -1.16
N ALA A 76 6.23 0.44 -0.71
CA ALA A 76 4.82 0.53 -1.08
C ALA A 76 4.19 1.86 -0.64
N HIS A 77 4.54 2.34 0.55
CA HIS A 77 4.07 3.62 1.08
C HIS A 77 4.52 4.80 0.23
N GLU A 78 5.78 4.83 -0.20
CA GLU A 78 6.27 5.89 -1.10
C GLU A 78 5.57 5.85 -2.47
N HIS A 79 5.26 4.67 -3.02
CA HIS A 79 4.47 4.57 -4.25
C HIS A 79 3.03 5.11 -4.09
N VAL A 80 2.36 4.81 -2.98
CA VAL A 80 1.02 5.36 -2.69
C VAL A 80 1.08 6.89 -2.54
N LYS A 81 2.15 7.40 -1.94
CA LYS A 81 2.39 8.85 -1.79
C LYS A 81 2.68 9.54 -3.11
N GLU A 82 3.48 8.93 -3.98
CA GLU A 82 3.74 9.41 -5.33
C GLU A 82 2.43 9.48 -6.12
N TYR A 83 1.63 8.40 -6.09
CA TYR A 83 0.31 8.40 -6.72
C TYR A 83 -0.55 9.57 -6.23
N ARG A 84 -0.70 9.68 -4.90
CA ARG A 84 -1.52 10.72 -4.27
C ARG A 84 -1.07 12.12 -4.63
N SER A 85 0.23 12.35 -4.80
CA SER A 85 0.80 13.65 -5.16
C SER A 85 0.57 14.00 -6.63
N GLY A 86 0.49 12.99 -7.50
CA GLY A 86 0.17 13.14 -8.92
C GLY A 86 -1.32 13.26 -9.23
N VAL A 87 -2.20 12.93 -8.29
CA VAL A 87 -3.63 13.25 -8.38
C VAL A 87 -3.80 14.73 -8.10
N GLU A 88 -4.15 15.52 -9.12
CA GLU A 88 -4.48 16.94 -8.98
C GLU A 88 -5.65 17.10 -8.00
N GLY A 89 -5.34 17.52 -6.78
CA GLY A 89 -6.32 17.72 -5.72
C GLY A 89 -7.12 19.00 -5.89
N VAL A 90 -8.45 18.87 -5.77
CA VAL A 90 -9.39 19.98 -5.54
C VAL A 90 -9.43 20.38 -4.08
#